data_AF-E9G8I5-F1
#
_entry.id   AF-E9G8I5-F1
#
_cell.length_a   1.000
_cell.length_b   1.000
_cell.length_c   1.000
_cell.angle_alpha   90.00
_cell.angle_beta   90.00
_cell.angle_gamma   90.00
#
_symmetry.space_group_name_H-M   'P 1'
#
loop_
_entity.id
_entity.type
_entity.pdbx_description
1 polymer ?
#
loop_
_entity_poly.entity_id
_entity_poly.type
_entity_poly.pdbx_seq_one_letter_code
_entity_poly.pdbx_strand_id
1 'polypeptide(L)'
;MVKPVKMCYFQKNWTQTFTWVREDPKNSNNACCHSCNTTFSLSNMGKGALVSHENGSKHKNIMALQNKQQPISQMFVIQQEVPHVTSTRASEVSERIEVPSPRINETGSGNPPFVIADATTKAELLWAMKTVVSHSSFNSADGSAELLANMFPDSQIAKNMKIASTKMTYVINYGLATYISENAFKMFCPKQISL
;
A
#
# COMPACT_ATOMS: atom_id res chain seq x y z
N MET A 1 42.96 12.47 -27.65
CA MET A 1 42.54 13.20 -26.44
C MET A 1 41.03 13.16 -26.33
N VAL A 2 40.48 12.59 -25.26
CA VAL A 2 39.04 12.67 -24.95
C VAL A 2 38.80 13.99 -24.22
N LYS A 3 37.86 14.83 -24.70
CA LYS A 3 37.50 16.07 -24.00
C LYS A 3 36.75 15.70 -22.70
N PRO A 4 37.06 16.33 -21.55
CA PRO A 4 36.37 16.02 -20.30
C PRO A 4 34.88 16.33 -20.41
N VAL A 5 34.03 15.36 -20.06
CA VAL A 5 32.57 15.52 -20.06
C VAL A 5 32.17 16.42 -18.90
N LYS A 6 31.58 17.58 -19.20
CA LYS A 6 31.08 18.50 -18.18
C LYS A 6 29.82 17.92 -17.54
N MET A 7 29.92 17.56 -16.25
CA MET A 7 28.77 17.14 -15.46
C MET A 7 27.89 18.34 -15.11
N CYS A 8 26.58 18.12 -15.10
CA CYS A 8 25.56 19.10 -14.75
C CYS A 8 25.08 18.89 -13.32
N TYR A 9 25.27 19.91 -12.48
CA TYR A 9 24.73 19.96 -11.12
C TYR A 9 23.29 20.49 -11.13
N PHE A 10 22.52 20.12 -10.12
CA PHE A 10 21.18 20.65 -9.88
C PHE A 10 21.25 22.16 -9.63
N GLN A 11 20.33 22.92 -10.22
CA GLN A 11 20.22 24.36 -9.98
C GLN A 11 18.91 24.69 -9.28
N LYS A 12 18.99 25.41 -8.15
CA LYS A 12 17.83 25.74 -7.32
C LYS A 12 16.75 26.58 -8.05
N ASN A 13 17.11 27.31 -9.11
CA ASN A 13 16.14 28.03 -9.93
C ASN A 13 15.25 27.11 -10.79
N TRP A 14 15.63 25.85 -11.02
CA TRP A 14 14.81 24.91 -11.80
C TRP A 14 13.47 24.58 -11.12
N THR A 15 13.37 24.70 -9.80
CA THR A 15 12.12 24.47 -9.05
C THR A 15 11.02 25.49 -9.40
N GLN A 16 11.40 26.65 -9.95
CA GLN A 16 10.45 27.67 -10.45
C GLN A 16 9.77 27.23 -11.75
N THR A 17 10.48 26.46 -12.60
CA THR A 17 9.93 25.91 -13.86
C THR A 17 9.28 24.54 -13.64
N PHE A 18 9.91 23.70 -12.80
CA PHE A 18 9.51 22.32 -12.55
C PHE A 18 9.13 22.16 -11.07
N THR A 19 7.89 22.47 -10.72
CA THR A 19 7.39 22.42 -9.34
C THR A 19 7.44 21.02 -8.72
N TRP A 20 7.60 19.98 -9.55
CA TRP A 20 7.72 18.57 -9.17
C TRP A 20 9.16 18.14 -8.76
N VAL A 21 10.18 18.97 -8.97
CA VAL A 21 11.60 18.60 -8.80
C VAL A 21 12.24 19.17 -7.53
N ARG A 22 13.20 18.43 -6.94
CA ARG A 22 14.10 18.88 -5.87
C ARG A 22 15.51 18.32 -6.04
N GLU A 23 16.47 18.90 -5.31
CA GLU A 23 17.85 18.41 -5.20
C GLU A 23 17.91 17.06 -4.44
N ASP A 24 18.79 16.15 -4.84
CA ASP A 24 19.09 14.92 -4.07
C ASP A 24 20.06 15.27 -2.93
N PRO A 25 19.69 15.05 -1.65
CA PRO A 25 20.53 15.39 -0.50
C PRO A 25 21.86 14.61 -0.43
N LYS A 26 22.01 13.53 -1.20
CA LYS A 26 23.24 12.73 -1.26
C LYS A 26 24.15 13.10 -2.43
N ASN A 27 23.60 13.60 -3.54
CA ASN A 27 24.35 13.84 -4.78
C ASN A 27 23.81 15.06 -5.54
N SER A 28 24.56 16.15 -5.58
CA SER A 28 24.19 17.37 -6.33
C SER A 28 24.14 17.19 -7.87
N ASN A 29 24.64 16.06 -8.40
CA ASN A 29 24.48 15.65 -9.81
C ASN A 29 23.17 14.91 -10.10
N ASN A 30 22.34 14.65 -9.09
CA ASN A 30 21.04 14.01 -9.22
C ASN A 30 19.90 15.00 -8.95
N ALA A 31 18.73 14.70 -9.50
CA ALA A 31 17.47 15.34 -9.16
C ALA A 31 16.46 14.29 -8.68
N CYS A 32 15.59 14.67 -7.75
CA CYS A 32 14.47 13.87 -7.30
C CYS A 32 13.15 14.47 -7.81
N CYS A 33 12.29 13.66 -8.41
CA CYS A 33 10.89 14.01 -8.62
C CYS A 33 10.10 13.59 -7.37
N HIS A 34 9.45 14.53 -6.68
CA HIS A 34 8.62 14.19 -5.51
C HIS A 34 7.32 13.50 -5.90
N SER A 35 6.76 13.83 -7.07
CA SER A 35 5.50 13.25 -7.56
C SER A 35 5.65 11.80 -8.04
N CYS A 36 6.81 11.45 -8.62
CA CYS A 36 7.13 10.07 -9.00
C CYS A 36 7.88 9.29 -7.90
N ASN A 37 8.32 9.97 -6.83
CA ASN A 37 9.23 9.46 -5.80
C ASN A 37 10.48 8.75 -6.38
N THR A 38 11.07 9.32 -7.43
CA THR A 38 12.25 8.76 -8.11
C THR A 38 13.41 9.76 -8.17
N THR A 39 14.62 9.24 -8.05
CA THR A 39 15.87 9.98 -8.26
C THR A 39 16.48 9.60 -9.61
N PHE A 40 16.99 10.58 -10.35
CA PHE A 40 17.64 10.39 -11.65
C PHE A 40 18.87 11.29 -11.81
N SER A 41 19.86 10.81 -12.57
CA SER A 41 21.09 11.54 -12.85
C SER A 41 20.86 12.65 -13.88
N LEU A 42 21.43 13.81 -13.63
CA LEU A 42 21.50 14.93 -14.58
C LEU A 42 22.61 14.72 -15.63
N SER A 43 23.61 13.91 -15.30
CA SER A 43 24.75 13.54 -16.15
C SER A 43 25.32 14.75 -16.91
N ASN A 44 25.38 14.70 -18.24
CA ASN A 44 25.72 15.81 -19.14
C ASN A 44 24.50 16.52 -19.75
N MET A 45 23.27 16.12 -19.39
CA MET A 45 22.03 16.60 -19.98
C MET A 45 21.40 17.77 -19.22
N GLY A 46 21.63 17.87 -17.90
CA GLY A 46 21.12 18.96 -17.06
C GLY A 46 19.61 19.14 -17.20
N LYS A 47 19.16 20.33 -17.60
CA LYS A 47 17.73 20.64 -17.82
C LYS A 47 17.05 19.68 -18.82
N GLY A 48 17.79 19.10 -19.77
CA GLY A 48 17.27 18.09 -20.70
C GLY A 48 16.81 16.80 -20.02
N ALA A 49 17.45 16.40 -18.91
CA ALA A 49 17.01 15.25 -18.12
C ALA A 49 15.65 15.52 -17.45
N LEU A 50 15.40 16.76 -16.99
CA LEU A 50 14.12 17.14 -16.39
C LEU A 50 12.99 17.12 -17.42
N VAL A 51 13.21 17.70 -18.61
CA VAL A 51 12.22 17.69 -19.71
C VAL A 51 11.94 16.27 -20.20
N SER A 52 12.95 15.40 -20.24
CA SER A 52 12.78 13.98 -20.58
C SER A 52 11.97 13.23 -19.52
N HIS A 53 12.23 13.48 -18.22
CA HIS A 53 11.46 12.91 -17.11
C HIS A 53 9.99 13.34 -17.15
N GLU A 54 9.73 14.63 -17.26
CA GLU A 54 8.39 15.24 -17.36
C GLU A 54 7.59 14.65 -18.53
N ASN A 55 8.26 14.43 -19.66
CA ASN A 55 7.63 13.84 -20.84
C ASN A 55 7.44 12.32 -20.77
N GLY A 56 8.01 11.65 -19.77
CA GLY A 56 7.89 10.21 -19.56
C GLY A 56 6.46 9.78 -19.21
N SER A 57 6.07 8.60 -19.70
CA SER A 57 4.73 8.04 -19.49
C SER A 57 4.34 7.92 -18.01
N LYS A 58 5.28 7.49 -17.15
CA LYS A 58 5.06 7.40 -15.70
C LYS A 58 4.69 8.75 -15.09
N HIS A 59 5.44 9.81 -15.41
CA HIS A 59 5.21 11.15 -14.89
C HIS A 59 3.87 11.71 -15.38
N LYS A 60 3.62 11.64 -16.69
CA LYS A 60 2.35 12.08 -17.32
C LYS A 60 1.13 11.39 -16.70
N ASN A 61 1.18 10.08 -16.49
CA ASN A 61 0.06 9.34 -15.89
C ASN A 61 -0.20 9.76 -14.43
N ILE A 62 0.85 9.97 -13.62
CA ILE A 62 0.70 10.42 -12.23
C ILE A 62 0.11 11.83 -12.17
N MET A 63 0.63 12.76 -12.99
CA MET A 63 0.10 14.13 -13.10
C MET A 63 -1.38 14.15 -13.53
N ALA A 64 -1.74 13.34 -14.53
CA ALA A 64 -3.11 13.23 -15.02
C ALA A 64 -4.08 12.63 -14.00
N LEU A 65 -3.60 11.75 -13.10
CA LEU A 65 -4.38 11.21 -11.99
C LEU A 65 -4.54 12.24 -10.87
N GLN A 66 -3.48 12.95 -10.49
CA GLN A 66 -3.53 13.99 -9.45
C GLN A 66 -4.54 15.10 -9.80
N ASN A 67 -4.56 15.57 -11.05
CA ASN A 67 -5.54 16.56 -11.52
C ASN A 67 -7.00 16.06 -11.57
N LYS A 68 -7.26 14.76 -11.38
CA LYS A 68 -8.61 14.17 -11.39
C LYS A 68 -9.10 13.72 -10.01
N GLN A 69 -8.24 13.77 -8.98
CA GLN A 69 -8.63 13.34 -7.64
C GLN A 69 -9.50 14.41 -6.97
N GLN A 70 -10.74 14.04 -6.62
CA GLN A 70 -11.59 14.82 -5.74
C GLN A 70 -11.14 14.63 -4.28
N PRO A 71 -11.37 15.62 -3.39
CA PRO A 71 -11.08 15.45 -1.97
C PRO A 71 -11.89 14.31 -1.37
N ILE A 72 -11.24 13.50 -0.53
CA ILE A 72 -11.80 12.29 0.10
C ILE A 72 -13.12 12.56 0.84
N SER A 73 -13.33 13.80 1.32
CA SER A 73 -14.58 14.24 1.96
C SER A 73 -15.84 14.07 1.10
N GLN A 74 -15.73 14.07 -0.24
CA GLN A 74 -16.89 13.88 -1.12
C GLN A 74 -17.32 12.40 -1.26
N MET A 75 -16.52 11.45 -0.79
CA MET A 75 -16.81 10.01 -0.90
C MET A 75 -17.65 9.46 0.27
N PHE A 76 -17.82 10.24 1.35
CA PHE A 76 -18.52 9.82 2.57
C PHE A 76 -19.88 10.50 2.73
N VAL A 77 -20.78 10.31 1.75
CA VAL A 77 -22.21 10.63 1.94
C VAL A 77 -22.87 9.47 2.67
N ILE A 78 -23.09 9.62 3.97
CA ILE A 78 -23.83 8.65 4.78
C ILE A 78 -25.31 8.78 4.42
N GLN A 79 -25.86 7.81 3.68
CA GLN A 79 -27.31 7.65 3.55
C GLN A 79 -27.84 6.97 4.83
N GLN A 80 -28.61 7.74 5.62
CA GLN A 80 -29.44 7.17 6.68
C GLN A 80 -30.69 6.56 6.05
N GLU A 81 -30.84 5.25 6.14
CA GLU A 81 -32.09 4.58 5.81
C GLU A 81 -33.08 4.64 6.98
N VAL A 82 -34.36 4.81 6.67
CA VAL A 82 -35.46 4.92 7.63
C VAL A 82 -36.13 3.53 7.76
N PRO A 83 -36.42 3.02 8.97
CA PRO A 83 -36.87 1.65 9.13
C PRO A 83 -38.35 1.47 8.74
N HIS A 84 -38.64 0.58 7.78
CA HIS A 84 -39.99 0.09 7.51
C HIS A 84 -40.16 -1.37 7.97
N VAL A 85 -41.16 -1.60 8.83
CA VAL A 85 -41.48 -2.90 9.43
C VAL A 85 -42.48 -3.65 8.56
N THR A 86 -42.19 -4.91 8.18
CA THR A 86 -43.23 -5.88 7.83
C THR A 86 -42.88 -7.27 8.38
N SER A 87 -43.87 -7.89 9.01
CA SER A 87 -43.81 -9.20 9.67
C SER A 87 -44.35 -10.33 8.78
N THR A 88 -43.68 -11.49 8.74
CA THR A 88 -44.31 -12.81 8.50
C THR A 88 -43.55 -13.91 9.27
N ARG A 89 -44.18 -15.07 9.46
CA ARG A 89 -44.05 -15.93 10.66
C ARG A 89 -43.47 -17.35 10.41
N ALA A 90 -42.86 -17.88 11.48
CA ALA A 90 -42.11 -19.13 11.66
C ALA A 90 -42.70 -20.49 11.20
N SER A 91 -41.78 -21.43 10.90
CA SER A 91 -41.57 -22.80 11.47
C SER A 91 -40.16 -23.29 11.01
N GLU A 92 -39.21 -23.75 11.84
CA GLU A 92 -39.13 -25.02 12.64
C GLU A 92 -39.09 -26.30 11.75
N VAL A 93 -38.16 -27.27 11.88
CA VAL A 93 -37.06 -27.57 12.85
C VAL A 93 -35.91 -28.35 12.17
N SER A 94 -34.77 -28.37 12.87
CA SER A 94 -33.57 -29.22 12.68
C SER A 94 -32.55 -28.80 11.60
N GLU A 95 -31.25 -29.00 11.79
CA GLU A 95 -30.51 -29.57 12.95
C GLU A 95 -29.18 -28.83 13.21
N ARG A 96 -28.37 -29.26 14.20
CA ARG A 96 -27.03 -28.71 14.45
C ARG A 96 -26.00 -29.79 14.77
N ILE A 97 -24.81 -29.65 14.20
CA ILE A 97 -23.55 -30.09 14.83
C ILE A 97 -22.71 -28.83 15.02
N GLU A 98 -22.64 -28.34 16.24
CA GLU A 98 -21.76 -27.23 16.62
C GLU A 98 -20.35 -27.77 16.89
N VAL A 99 -19.36 -27.27 16.14
CA VAL A 99 -17.93 -27.44 16.48
C VAL A 99 -17.48 -26.17 17.21
N PRO A 100 -16.73 -26.26 18.34
CA PRO A 100 -16.54 -25.10 19.21
C PRO A 100 -15.72 -23.97 18.56
N SER A 101 -16.35 -22.82 18.39
CA SER A 101 -15.65 -21.57 18.09
C SER A 101 -14.95 -21.04 19.36
N PRO A 102 -13.67 -20.63 19.32
CA PRO A 102 -13.01 -20.06 20.49
C PRO A 102 -13.65 -18.74 20.88
N ARG A 103 -14.35 -18.69 22.03
CA ARG A 103 -14.74 -17.41 22.65
C ARG A 103 -13.49 -16.63 23.01
N ILE A 104 -13.44 -15.37 22.57
CA ILE A 104 -12.42 -14.40 22.99
C ILE A 104 -12.94 -13.78 24.29
N ASN A 105 -12.16 -13.88 25.35
CA ASN A 105 -12.47 -13.26 26.64
C ASN A 105 -11.79 -11.88 26.69
N GLU A 106 -12.56 -10.82 26.52
CA GLU A 106 -12.09 -9.43 26.59
C GLU A 106 -11.65 -9.05 28.02
N THR A 107 -10.36 -8.71 28.23
CA THR A 107 -9.93 -7.96 29.43
C THR A 107 -8.79 -6.98 29.13
N GLY A 108 -9.17 -5.76 28.74
CA GLY A 108 -8.48 -4.47 28.98
C GLY A 108 -6.96 -4.32 28.82
N SER A 109 -6.54 -3.60 27.77
CA SER A 109 -5.70 -2.38 27.88
C SER A 109 -5.59 -1.69 26.51
N GLY A 110 -5.54 -0.35 26.48
CA GLY A 110 -5.85 0.45 25.29
C GLY A 110 -4.86 0.36 24.12
N ASN A 111 -5.40 0.14 22.92
CA ASN A 111 -4.83 0.51 21.61
C ASN A 111 -5.98 0.71 20.59
N PRO A 112 -5.78 1.45 19.49
CA PRO A 112 -6.88 2.00 18.69
C PRO A 112 -7.67 0.94 17.90
N PRO A 113 -8.93 1.24 17.52
CA PRO A 113 -9.84 0.29 16.89
C PRO A 113 -9.50 0.04 15.41
N PHE A 114 -8.51 -0.82 15.17
CA PHE A 114 -8.30 -1.49 13.88
C PHE A 114 -8.12 -3.00 14.07
N VAL A 115 -9.06 -3.61 14.80
CA VAL A 115 -9.17 -5.08 14.86
C VAL A 115 -10.07 -5.53 13.71
N ILE A 116 -9.50 -5.65 12.51
CA ILE A 116 -10.14 -6.46 11.46
C ILE A 116 -10.00 -7.92 11.88
N ALA A 117 -10.97 -8.42 12.65
CA ALA A 117 -11.08 -9.80 13.11
C ALA A 117 -11.53 -10.78 12.00
N ASP A 118 -11.12 -10.53 10.75
CA ASP A 118 -11.38 -11.42 9.63
C ASP A 118 -10.24 -12.44 9.46
N ALA A 119 -10.58 -13.71 9.63
CA ALA A 119 -9.65 -14.82 9.45
C ALA A 119 -9.08 -14.87 8.02
N THR A 120 -9.84 -14.40 7.03
CA THR A 120 -9.42 -14.30 5.62
C THR A 120 -8.31 -13.28 5.45
N THR A 121 -8.52 -12.04 5.92
CA THR A 121 -7.53 -10.96 5.93
C THR A 121 -6.25 -11.38 6.66
N LYS A 122 -6.37 -12.11 7.79
CA LYS A 122 -5.22 -12.68 8.50
C LYS A 122 -4.47 -13.71 7.65
N ALA A 123 -5.17 -14.61 6.97
CA ALA A 123 -4.55 -15.61 6.09
C ALA A 123 -3.82 -14.96 4.90
N GLU A 124 -4.42 -13.94 4.28
CA GLU A 124 -3.80 -13.16 3.20
C GLU A 124 -2.55 -12.40 3.66
N LEU A 125 -2.57 -11.83 4.87
CA LEU A 125 -1.41 -11.13 5.45
C LEU A 125 -0.26 -12.08 5.77
N LEU A 126 -0.57 -13.28 6.28
CA LEU A 126 0.42 -14.35 6.50
C LEU A 126 1.04 -14.83 5.18
N TRP A 127 0.24 -14.96 4.12
CA TRP A 127 0.74 -15.25 2.79
C TRP A 127 1.64 -14.13 2.26
N ALA A 128 1.26 -12.87 2.44
CA ALA A 128 2.09 -11.73 2.03
C ALA A 128 3.46 -11.73 2.70
N MET A 129 3.51 -11.94 4.02
CA MET A 129 4.76 -12.10 4.75
C MET A 129 5.54 -13.32 4.28
N LYS A 130 4.88 -14.46 4.01
CA LYS A 130 5.53 -15.66 3.47
C LYS A 130 6.19 -15.37 2.11
N THR A 131 5.48 -14.75 1.18
CA THR A 131 5.99 -14.38 -0.16
C THR A 131 7.22 -13.50 -0.08
N VAL A 132 7.25 -12.52 0.83
CA VAL A 132 8.43 -11.67 1.07
C VAL A 132 9.60 -12.49 1.62
N VAL A 133 9.36 -13.30 2.66
CA VAL A 133 10.41 -14.13 3.31
C VAL A 133 10.97 -15.21 2.38
N SER A 134 10.16 -15.78 1.48
CA SER A 134 10.62 -16.75 0.48
C SER A 134 11.02 -16.13 -0.86
N HIS A 135 11.19 -14.80 -0.94
CA HIS A 135 11.56 -14.06 -2.15
C HIS A 135 10.77 -14.47 -3.40
N SER A 136 9.50 -14.80 -3.23
CA SER A 136 8.66 -15.37 -4.28
C SER A 136 7.99 -14.26 -5.10
N SER A 137 7.79 -14.50 -6.40
CA SER A 137 7.20 -13.51 -7.30
C SER A 137 5.77 -13.15 -6.86
N PHE A 138 5.44 -11.86 -6.78
CA PHE A 138 4.08 -11.43 -6.43
C PHE A 138 3.05 -11.90 -7.47
N ASN A 139 3.47 -12.11 -8.72
CA ASN A 139 2.63 -12.65 -9.79
C ASN A 139 2.25 -14.12 -9.55
N SER A 140 2.95 -14.86 -8.67
CA SER A 140 2.55 -16.23 -8.31
C SER A 140 1.32 -16.28 -7.39
N ALA A 141 0.84 -15.14 -6.90
CA ALA A 141 -0.42 -15.04 -6.17
C ALA A 141 -1.64 -14.99 -7.10
N ASP A 142 -1.45 -14.69 -8.40
CA ASP A 142 -2.56 -14.67 -9.36
C ASP A 142 -3.07 -16.10 -9.61
N GLY A 143 -4.40 -16.27 -9.64
CA GLY A 143 -5.05 -17.58 -9.67
C GLY A 143 -5.00 -18.37 -8.35
N SER A 144 -4.20 -17.96 -7.35
CA SER A 144 -4.10 -18.69 -6.07
C SER A 144 -5.42 -18.70 -5.29
N ALA A 145 -6.19 -17.61 -5.30
CA ALA A 145 -7.49 -17.56 -4.63
C ALA A 145 -8.48 -18.62 -5.16
N GLU A 146 -8.60 -18.73 -6.49
CA GLU A 146 -9.45 -19.72 -7.15
C GLU A 146 -8.95 -21.15 -6.91
N LEU A 147 -7.63 -21.37 -7.02
CA LEU A 147 -7.01 -22.65 -6.74
C LEU A 147 -7.29 -23.12 -5.30
N LEU A 148 -7.17 -22.23 -4.31
CA LEU A 148 -7.45 -22.56 -2.90
C LEU A 148 -8.93 -22.88 -2.67
N ALA A 149 -9.85 -22.12 -3.26
CA ALA A 149 -11.28 -22.39 -3.15
C ALA A 149 -11.66 -23.75 -3.76
N ASN A 150 -10.97 -24.17 -4.82
CA ASN A 150 -11.14 -25.49 -5.45
C ASN A 150 -10.44 -26.62 -4.68
N MET A 151 -9.28 -26.37 -4.07
CA MET A 151 -8.55 -27.34 -3.25
C MET A 151 -9.22 -27.60 -1.89
N PHE A 152 -9.87 -26.58 -1.32
CA PHE A 152 -10.49 -26.62 0.01
C PHE A 152 -11.95 -26.14 -0.04
N PRO A 153 -12.86 -26.92 -0.67
CA PRO A 153 -14.24 -26.53 -0.92
C PRO A 153 -15.12 -26.48 0.35
N ASP A 154 -14.62 -26.95 1.49
CA ASP A 154 -15.20 -26.81 2.82
C ASP A 154 -14.78 -25.50 3.51
N SER A 155 -13.55 -25.03 3.24
CA SER A 155 -12.95 -23.87 3.88
C SER A 155 -13.58 -22.54 3.43
N GLN A 156 -14.34 -21.92 4.33
CA GLN A 156 -14.87 -20.57 4.14
C GLN A 156 -13.75 -19.53 3.99
N ILE A 157 -12.60 -19.73 4.65
CA ILE A 157 -11.43 -18.87 4.48
C ILE A 157 -10.94 -18.94 3.03
N ALA A 158 -10.73 -20.15 2.48
CA ALA A 158 -10.24 -20.33 1.12
C ALA A 158 -11.18 -19.72 0.07
N LYS A 159 -12.51 -19.88 0.24
CA LYS A 159 -13.53 -19.26 -0.61
C LYS A 159 -13.54 -17.73 -0.55
N ASN A 160 -13.27 -17.16 0.63
CA ASN A 160 -13.32 -15.73 0.84
C ASN A 160 -12.01 -15.02 0.46
N MET A 161 -10.89 -15.74 0.32
CA MET A 161 -9.62 -15.17 -0.10
C MET A 161 -9.75 -14.50 -1.46
N LYS A 162 -9.25 -13.26 -1.57
CA LYS A 162 -9.19 -12.47 -2.82
C LYS A 162 -7.76 -12.08 -3.12
N ILE A 163 -6.84 -13.02 -2.86
CA ILE A 163 -5.41 -12.79 -2.99
C ILE A 163 -5.00 -12.81 -4.47
N ALA A 164 -4.25 -11.79 -4.87
CA ALA A 164 -3.78 -11.54 -6.23
C ALA A 164 -2.56 -10.62 -6.15
N SER A 165 -1.75 -10.55 -7.20
CA SER A 165 -0.48 -9.79 -7.26
C SER A 165 -0.64 -8.31 -6.90
N THR A 166 -1.69 -7.65 -7.40
CA THR A 166 -2.01 -6.25 -7.07
C THR A 166 -2.33 -6.07 -5.58
N LYS A 167 -3.18 -6.92 -5.00
CA LYS A 167 -3.56 -6.86 -3.58
C LYS A 167 -2.35 -7.15 -2.69
N MET A 168 -1.57 -8.16 -3.05
CA MET A 168 -0.30 -8.53 -2.42
C MET A 168 0.67 -7.34 -2.36
N THR A 169 0.93 -6.76 -3.53
CA THR A 169 1.82 -5.60 -3.69
C THR A 169 1.32 -4.41 -2.88
N TYR A 170 0.01 -4.17 -2.84
CA TYR A 170 -0.57 -3.07 -2.08
C TYR A 170 -0.43 -3.27 -0.56
N VAL A 171 -0.79 -4.47 -0.06
CA VAL A 171 -0.68 -4.83 1.37
C VAL A 171 0.76 -4.71 1.85
N ILE A 172 1.74 -5.19 1.06
CA ILE A 172 3.16 -5.09 1.41
C ILE A 172 3.63 -3.62 1.43
N ASN A 173 3.41 -2.86 0.34
CA ASN A 173 4.01 -1.53 0.19
C ASN A 173 3.31 -0.42 0.98
N TYR A 174 2.00 -0.52 1.24
CA TYR A 174 1.22 0.54 1.87
C TYR A 174 0.61 0.14 3.23
N GLY A 175 0.40 -1.16 3.47
CA GLY A 175 -0.07 -1.67 4.77
C GLY A 175 1.06 -2.05 5.73
N LEU A 176 1.99 -2.89 5.28
CA LEU A 176 3.07 -3.43 6.12
C LEU A 176 4.30 -2.52 6.15
N ALA A 177 4.76 -2.01 5.01
CA ALA A 177 6.00 -1.23 4.96
C ALA A 177 5.91 0.10 5.73
N THR A 178 4.72 0.71 5.81
CA THR A 178 4.44 1.89 6.64
C THR A 178 4.61 1.56 8.13
N TYR A 179 3.91 0.54 8.61
CA TYR A 179 4.02 0.04 9.98
C TYR A 179 5.45 -0.38 10.35
N ILE A 180 6.15 -1.08 9.45
CA ILE A 180 7.55 -1.49 9.66
C ILE A 180 8.45 -0.26 9.72
N SER A 181 8.28 0.73 8.83
CA SER A 181 9.09 1.96 8.84
C SER A 181 8.94 2.74 10.13
N GLU A 182 7.70 2.93 10.61
CA GLU A 182 7.41 3.66 11.85
C GLU A 182 7.94 2.93 13.09
N ASN A 183 7.80 1.61 13.18
CA ASN A 183 8.19 0.86 14.37
C ASN A 183 9.67 0.45 14.34
N ALA A 184 10.28 0.23 13.18
CA ALA A 184 11.73 0.13 13.05
C ALA A 184 12.40 1.45 13.47
N PHE A 185 11.86 2.61 13.09
CA PHE A 185 12.38 3.89 13.55
C PHE A 185 12.35 4.01 15.10
N LYS A 186 11.29 3.51 15.75
CA LYS A 186 11.22 3.43 17.23
C LYS A 186 12.19 2.42 17.85
N MET A 187 12.48 1.30 17.18
CA MET A 187 13.47 0.31 17.66
C MET A 187 14.92 0.76 17.45
N PHE A 188 15.21 1.50 16.37
CA PHE A 188 16.55 2.00 16.05
C PHE A 188 16.85 3.40 16.62
N CYS A 189 15.85 4.09 17.20
CA CYS A 189 16.05 5.30 17.98
C CYS A 189 16.04 4.95 19.48
N PRO A 190 17.19 4.57 20.09
CA PRO A 190 17.27 4.49 21.54
C PRO A 190 16.92 5.87 22.09
N LYS A 191 16.04 5.89 23.11
CA LYS A 191 15.52 7.12 23.73
C LYS A 191 16.64 8.13 23.93
N GLN A 192 16.45 9.35 23.43
CA GLN A 192 17.28 10.49 23.81
C GLN A 192 17.28 10.58 25.33
N ILE A 193 18.43 10.29 25.94
CA ILE A 193 18.64 10.50 27.38
C ILE A 193 18.72 12.01 27.55
N SER A 194 17.70 12.56 28.20
CA SER A 194 17.66 13.95 28.61
C SER A 194 18.76 14.23 29.64
N LEU A 195 19.69 15.11 29.27
CA LEU A 195 20.56 15.89 30.14
C LEU A 195 20.63 17.31 29.57
#